data_AF-A0A166DEK8-F1
#
_entry.id   AF-A0A166DEK8-F1
#
_cell.length_a   1.000
_cell.length_b   1.000
_cell.length_c   1.000
_cell.angle_alpha   90.00
_cell.angle_beta   90.00
_cell.angle_gamma   90.00
#
_symmetry.space_group_name_H-M   'P 1'
#
loop_
_entity.id
_entity.type
_entity.pdbx_description
1 polymer ?
#
loop_
_entity_poly.entity_id
_entity_poly.type
_entity_poly.pdbx_seq_one_letter_code
_entity_poly.pdbx_strand_id
1 'polypeptide(L)'
;MADQNQNQPNQQVAVPLQNDFVRTARILAQRTRRNNVTRRRAVTKDEREALAEIRRKKRRVLTGVRPRFPTKAADTQSHAFTFPTSTDDPTCVSRIGFNINTIRLPSQAEGNLINLDAIPKLDNASYLTIFGQTILFIFKTATSQNFNYYNTVRLNGLKAAAGVDASTTVTNPYNLSKAQCVRSVLGSSLFVKKKLINMIVSMQNGEEKINAVCRYVATILEYNEMSAIMVTYETLVRTKSVVLTDPRLLPEMMNLCEALELICQSDMPQYFKYMAPPEQAAKLERNRFPTLAATGELLKRDFNKHASFKNFVGERKFSKLAEELAQLHRRSVARNTPATLDVLTKQPCHPVGPTIIGDDEDWDDVC
;
A
#
# COMPACT_ATOMS: atom_id res chain seq x y z
N MET A 1 44.41 -27.81 -8.16
CA MET A 1 43.95 -26.42 -8.40
C MET A 1 42.49 -26.38 -8.00
N ALA A 2 42.20 -25.78 -6.85
CA ALA A 2 40.87 -25.72 -6.26
C ALA A 2 40.32 -24.31 -6.48
N ASP A 3 39.29 -24.18 -7.30
CA ASP A 3 38.63 -22.90 -7.56
C ASP A 3 37.69 -22.57 -6.39
N GLN A 4 38.13 -21.61 -5.57
CA GLN A 4 37.32 -20.94 -4.58
C GLN A 4 36.39 -19.96 -5.27
N ASN A 5 35.16 -20.39 -5.54
CA ASN A 5 34.10 -19.49 -6.02
C ASN A 5 33.45 -18.82 -4.80
N GLN A 6 33.88 -17.59 -4.52
CA GLN A 6 33.36 -16.78 -3.43
C GLN A 6 31.93 -16.30 -3.76
N ASN A 7 30.96 -16.86 -3.03
CA ASN A 7 29.59 -16.35 -2.96
C ASN A 7 29.60 -14.91 -2.41
N GLN A 8 29.40 -13.93 -3.29
CA GLN A 8 29.04 -12.58 -2.87
C GLN A 8 27.59 -12.56 -2.39
N PRO A 9 27.29 -11.85 -1.28
CA PRO A 9 25.92 -11.71 -0.81
C PRO A 9 25.10 -10.91 -1.83
N ASN A 10 23.98 -11.50 -2.23
CA ASN A 10 22.94 -10.92 -3.09
C ASN A 10 22.60 -9.49 -2.60
N GLN A 11 23.12 -8.47 -3.29
CA GLN A 11 22.69 -7.10 -3.08
C GLN A 11 21.25 -6.98 -3.53
N GLN A 12 20.36 -6.66 -2.59
CA GLN A 12 18.97 -6.35 -2.87
C GLN A 12 18.90 -5.26 -3.94
N VAL A 13 18.42 -5.62 -5.13
CA VAL A 13 18.09 -4.66 -6.18
C VAL A 13 16.92 -3.82 -5.68
N ALA A 14 17.24 -2.69 -5.05
CA ALA A 14 16.24 -1.72 -4.64
C ALA A 14 15.48 -1.24 -5.88
N VAL A 15 14.15 -1.38 -5.87
CA VAL A 15 13.29 -0.98 -6.99
C VAL A 15 13.47 0.52 -7.27
N PRO A 16 13.82 0.93 -8.51
CA PRO A 16 14.15 2.33 -8.84
C PRO A 16 13.08 3.35 -8.40
N LEU A 17 11.81 2.95 -8.42
CA LEU A 17 10.66 3.76 -8.00
C LEU A 17 10.72 4.20 -6.52
N GLN A 18 11.26 3.36 -5.63
CA GLN A 18 11.32 3.68 -4.20
C GLN A 18 12.36 4.77 -3.92
N ASN A 19 13.52 4.71 -4.59
CA ASN A 19 14.58 5.71 -4.45
C ASN A 19 14.15 7.07 -5.01
N ASP A 20 13.47 7.09 -6.16
CA ASP A 20 12.94 8.32 -6.75
C ASP A 20 11.82 8.92 -5.89
N PHE A 21 10.94 8.07 -5.32
CA PHE A 21 9.90 8.50 -4.38
C PHE A 21 10.50 9.24 -3.19
N VAL A 22 11.40 8.56 -2.47
CA VAL A 22 12.00 9.08 -1.24
C VAL A 22 12.80 10.36 -1.53
N ARG A 23 13.57 10.39 -2.62
CA ARG A 23 14.37 11.55 -3.01
C ARG A 23 13.49 12.76 -3.34
N THR A 24 12.47 12.58 -4.16
CA THR A 24 11.61 13.70 -4.61
C THR A 24 10.77 14.23 -3.47
N ALA A 25 10.21 13.34 -2.64
CA ALA A 25 9.48 13.70 -1.43
C ALA A 25 10.35 14.55 -0.48
N ARG A 26 11.61 14.14 -0.24
CA ARG A 26 12.55 14.88 0.62
C ARG A 26 12.88 16.26 0.06
N ILE A 27 13.10 16.40 -1.24
CA ILE A 27 13.35 17.70 -1.90
C ILE A 27 12.13 18.61 -1.77
N LEU A 28 10.92 18.08 -1.99
CA LEU A 28 9.69 18.85 -1.88
C LEU A 28 9.50 19.36 -0.44
N ALA A 29 9.66 18.49 0.57
CA ALA A 29 9.55 18.85 1.97
C ALA A 29 10.55 19.96 2.35
N GLN A 30 11.80 19.87 1.89
CA GLN A 30 12.82 20.89 2.12
C GLN A 30 12.48 22.24 1.46
N ARG A 31 12.00 22.22 0.21
CA ARG A 31 11.63 23.44 -0.53
C ARG A 31 10.45 24.16 0.13
N THR A 32 9.42 23.43 0.53
CA THR A 32 8.25 23.98 1.23
C THR A 32 8.64 24.61 2.57
N ARG A 33 9.54 23.97 3.34
CA ARG A 33 10.08 24.54 4.58
C ARG A 33 10.82 25.86 4.34
N ARG A 34 11.70 25.92 3.34
CA ARG A 34 12.44 27.15 2.98
C ARG A 34 11.49 28.29 2.59
N ASN A 35 10.52 28.03 1.72
CA ASN A 35 9.55 29.04 1.29
C ASN A 35 8.73 29.59 2.47
N ASN A 36 8.37 28.72 3.42
CA ASN A 36 7.66 29.13 4.64
C ASN A 36 8.52 29.98 5.58
N VAL A 37 9.83 29.69 5.70
CA VAL A 37 10.76 30.51 6.48
C VAL A 37 10.89 31.90 5.84
N THR A 38 11.02 31.99 4.52
CA THR A 38 11.09 33.26 3.80
C THR A 38 9.80 34.06 3.97
N ARG A 39 8.62 33.43 3.86
CA ARG A 39 7.33 34.10 4.15
C ARG A 39 7.24 34.59 5.59
N ARG A 40 7.66 33.80 6.58
CA ARG A 40 7.69 34.23 7.99
C ARG A 40 8.64 35.40 8.24
N ARG A 41 9.72 35.51 7.47
CA ARG A 41 10.63 36.65 7.53
C ARG A 41 10.03 37.91 6.90
N ALA A 42 9.15 37.76 5.91
CA ALA A 42 8.41 38.85 5.26
C ALA A 42 7.15 39.32 6.01
N VAL A 43 6.76 38.64 7.10
CA VAL A 43 5.71 39.10 8.03
C VAL A 43 6.17 40.43 8.64
N THR A 44 5.40 41.48 8.38
CA THR A 44 5.70 42.85 8.85
C THR A 44 5.73 42.89 10.38
N LYS A 45 6.39 43.91 10.94
CA LYS A 45 6.48 44.10 12.40
C LYS A 45 5.09 44.06 13.06
N ASP A 46 4.10 44.65 12.39
CA ASP A 46 2.72 44.76 12.86
C ASP A 46 2.00 43.41 12.93
N GLU A 47 2.21 42.53 11.94
CA GLU A 47 1.64 41.17 11.97
C GLU A 47 2.27 40.31 13.08
N ARG A 48 3.55 40.54 13.42
CA ARG A 48 4.21 39.86 14.54
C ARG A 48 3.64 40.30 15.88
N GLU A 49 3.33 41.59 16.04
CA GLU A 49 2.68 42.13 17.24
C GLU A 49 1.26 41.58 17.41
N ALA A 50 0.46 41.53 16.32
CA ALA A 50 -0.88 40.95 16.34
C ALA A 50 -0.88 39.45 16.74
N LEU A 51 0.05 38.66 16.18
CA LEU A 51 0.19 37.24 16.55
C LEU A 51 0.67 37.03 18.00
N ALA A 52 1.51 37.92 18.51
CA ALA A 52 1.95 37.90 19.90
C ALA A 52 0.77 38.19 20.87
N GLU A 53 -0.12 39.10 20.49
CA GLU A 53 -1.30 39.42 21.28
C GLU A 53 -2.32 38.26 21.31
N ILE A 54 -2.56 37.61 20.17
CA ILE A 54 -3.40 36.41 20.09
C ILE A 54 -2.84 35.29 20.99
N ARG A 55 -1.51 35.08 20.99
CA ARG A 55 -0.85 34.09 21.86
C ARG A 55 -0.97 34.44 23.35
N ARG A 56 -0.89 35.73 23.72
CA ARG A 56 -1.14 36.19 25.10
C ARG A 56 -2.57 35.92 25.54
N LYS A 57 -3.56 36.20 24.69
CA LYS A 57 -4.99 35.91 24.97
C LYS A 57 -5.24 34.41 25.11
N LYS A 58 -4.64 33.58 24.25
CA LYS A 58 -4.79 32.11 24.32
C LYS A 58 -4.15 31.49 25.57
N ARG A 59 -3.02 32.03 26.06
CA ARG A 59 -2.40 31.58 27.33
C ARG A 59 -3.26 31.88 28.55
N ARG A 60 -3.97 33.02 28.58
CA ARG A 60 -4.89 33.36 29.70
C ARG A 60 -6.09 32.41 29.80
N VAL A 61 -6.54 31.85 28.69
CA VAL A 61 -7.64 30.89 28.65
C VAL A 61 -7.21 29.48 29.12
N LEU A 62 -5.94 29.11 28.92
CA LEU A 62 -5.41 27.79 29.26
C LEU A 62 -4.91 27.65 30.72
N THR A 63 -4.85 28.74 31.48
CA THR A 63 -4.48 28.72 32.92
C THR A 63 -5.68 28.56 33.86
N GLY A 64 -6.91 28.43 33.33
CA GLY A 64 -8.09 28.05 34.11
C GLY A 64 -8.09 26.55 34.40
N VAL A 65 -7.67 26.18 35.61
CA VAL A 65 -7.99 24.96 36.38
C VAL A 65 -8.04 23.64 35.58
N ARG A 66 -6.97 22.84 35.68
CA ARG A 66 -7.02 21.41 35.33
C ARG A 66 -7.44 20.58 36.56
N PRO A 67 -8.41 19.65 36.44
CA PRO A 67 -8.66 18.66 37.48
C PRO A 67 -7.56 17.59 37.50
N ARG A 68 -7.09 17.23 38.70
CA ARG A 68 -6.18 16.10 38.95
C ARG A 68 -7.00 14.81 38.90
N PHE A 69 -6.60 13.87 38.03
CA PHE A 69 -7.04 12.48 38.11
C PHE A 69 -5.92 11.61 38.73
N PRO A 70 -6.25 10.69 39.66
CA PRO A 70 -5.28 9.76 40.21
C PRO A 70 -5.12 8.54 39.29
N THR A 71 -3.88 8.21 38.95
CA THR A 71 -3.48 6.96 38.30
C THR A 71 -3.28 5.87 39.35
N LYS A 72 -4.05 4.77 39.26
CA LYS A 72 -3.76 3.52 39.96
C LYS A 72 -2.99 2.60 39.00
N ALA A 73 -1.84 2.12 39.44
CA ALA A 73 -1.07 1.05 38.81
C ALA A 73 -1.75 -0.30 39.08
N ALA A 74 -1.81 -1.16 38.07
CA ALA A 74 -2.18 -2.57 38.23
C ALA A 74 -1.00 -3.41 37.73
N ASP A 75 -0.42 -4.15 38.68
CA ASP A 75 0.57 -5.19 38.45
C ASP A 75 -0.12 -6.44 37.89
N THR A 76 0.42 -7.00 36.80
CA THR A 76 0.03 -8.33 36.33
C THR A 76 1.27 -9.18 36.17
N GLN A 77 1.39 -10.19 37.03
CA GLN A 77 2.45 -11.19 37.06
C GLN A 77 2.31 -12.17 35.87
N SER A 78 3.40 -12.43 35.17
CA SER A 78 3.52 -13.47 34.14
C SER A 78 4.04 -14.77 34.75
N HIS A 79 3.26 -15.84 34.71
CA HIS A 79 3.77 -17.19 34.92
C HIS A 79 4.04 -17.84 33.56
N ALA A 80 5.32 -18.07 33.26
CA ALA A 80 5.76 -18.92 32.16
C ALA A 80 5.76 -20.38 32.63
N PHE A 81 5.17 -21.26 31.82
CA PHE A 81 5.21 -22.71 32.03
C PHE A 81 5.69 -23.34 30.73
N THR A 82 6.77 -24.12 30.80
CA THR A 82 7.44 -24.75 29.64
C THR A 82 7.48 -26.25 29.89
N PHE A 83 7.06 -27.04 28.91
CA PHE A 83 7.20 -28.51 28.90
C PHE A 83 7.41 -29.04 27.47
N PRO A 84 7.97 -30.25 27.31
CA PRO A 84 8.94 -30.57 26.27
C PRO A 84 8.29 -31.12 25.00
N THR A 85 8.93 -30.82 23.87
CA THR A 85 8.57 -31.32 22.54
C THR A 85 9.12 -32.73 22.33
N SER A 86 8.19 -33.68 22.12
CA SER A 86 8.46 -35.03 21.64
C SER A 86 8.77 -35.01 20.13
N THR A 87 9.72 -35.85 19.75
CA THR A 87 10.25 -36.10 18.41
C THR A 87 9.28 -36.92 17.57
N ASP A 88 8.75 -36.34 16.48
CA ASP A 88 8.37 -37.00 15.24
C ASP A 88 8.43 -35.95 14.11
N ASP A 89 9.13 -36.28 13.03
CA ASP A 89 9.73 -35.41 12.00
C ASP A 89 8.75 -34.42 11.28
N PRO A 90 8.85 -33.08 11.53
CA PRO A 90 8.03 -32.06 10.89
C PRO A 90 8.86 -31.12 9.99
N THR A 91 9.82 -31.64 9.24
CA THR A 91 10.94 -30.83 8.71
C THR A 91 10.65 -29.91 7.52
N CYS A 92 9.50 -29.98 6.86
CA CYS A 92 9.16 -29.03 5.79
C CYS A 92 8.43 -27.78 6.31
N VAL A 93 7.43 -27.96 7.19
CA VAL A 93 6.54 -26.85 7.59
C VAL A 93 7.10 -26.02 8.74
N SER A 94 7.87 -26.63 9.64
CA SER A 94 8.51 -25.93 10.77
C SER A 94 9.54 -24.88 10.35
N ARG A 95 10.11 -24.99 9.14
CA ARG A 95 11.06 -24.02 8.57
C ARG A 95 10.40 -22.72 8.09
N ILE A 96 9.08 -22.71 7.91
CA ILE A 96 8.30 -21.59 7.32
C ILE A 96 7.93 -20.53 8.38
N GLY A 97 8.30 -20.71 9.66
CA GLY A 97 7.92 -19.78 10.73
C GLY A 97 6.42 -19.80 11.08
N PHE A 98 5.64 -20.62 10.37
CA PHE A 98 4.36 -21.13 10.86
C PHE A 98 4.67 -22.21 11.89
N ASN A 99 4.59 -21.85 13.16
CA ASN A 99 4.33 -22.87 14.16
C ASN A 99 2.90 -23.34 13.87
N ILE A 100 2.73 -24.46 13.15
CA ILE A 100 1.52 -25.25 13.30
C ILE A 100 1.58 -25.71 14.74
N ASN A 101 1.08 -24.87 15.65
CA ASN A 101 0.65 -25.36 16.92
C ASN A 101 -0.34 -26.45 16.55
N THR A 102 0.04 -27.70 16.77
CA THR A 102 -0.93 -28.76 16.88
C THR A 102 -1.81 -28.30 18.03
N ILE A 103 -2.89 -27.58 17.70
CA ILE A 103 -3.94 -27.33 18.64
C ILE A 103 -4.46 -28.74 18.85
N ARG A 104 -3.99 -29.38 19.93
CA ARG A 104 -4.73 -30.48 20.51
C ARG A 104 -6.05 -29.85 20.85
N LEU A 105 -6.97 -30.02 19.91
CA LEU A 105 -8.36 -29.74 20.14
C LEU A 105 -8.67 -30.37 21.50
N PRO A 106 -9.27 -29.63 22.45
CA PRO A 106 -9.66 -30.25 23.71
C PRO A 106 -10.39 -31.55 23.36
N SER A 107 -10.20 -32.62 24.12
CA SER A 107 -10.76 -33.96 23.84
C SER A 107 -12.27 -33.99 23.55
N GLN A 108 -12.95 -32.86 23.72
CA GLN A 108 -14.34 -32.58 23.37
C GLN A 108 -14.56 -32.10 21.92
N ALA A 109 -13.54 -31.68 21.16
CA ALA A 109 -13.74 -31.25 19.76
C ALA A 109 -13.83 -32.43 18.78
N GLU A 110 -13.27 -33.59 19.14
CA GLU A 110 -13.60 -34.88 18.51
C GLU A 110 -15.11 -35.18 18.64
N GLY A 111 -15.75 -34.65 19.68
CA GLY A 111 -17.15 -34.90 19.95
C GLY A 111 -18.14 -34.10 19.11
N ASN A 112 -17.82 -32.88 18.62
CA ASN A 112 -18.91 -32.01 18.11
C ASN A 112 -18.65 -30.91 17.07
N LEU A 113 -17.44 -30.57 16.60
CA LEU A 113 -17.31 -29.31 15.83
C LEU A 113 -16.48 -29.31 14.54
N ILE A 114 -15.61 -30.30 14.30
CA ILE A 114 -14.82 -30.32 13.06
C ILE A 114 -14.78 -31.75 12.52
N ASN A 115 -15.66 -32.03 11.55
CA ASN A 115 -15.58 -33.28 10.78
C ASN A 115 -14.34 -33.21 9.88
N LEU A 116 -13.26 -33.90 10.28
CA LEU A 116 -12.01 -33.96 9.54
C LEU A 116 -12.18 -34.60 8.15
N ASP A 117 -13.11 -35.56 8.02
CA ASP A 117 -13.44 -36.20 6.73
C ASP A 117 -14.18 -35.26 5.77
N ALA A 118 -14.81 -34.21 6.31
CA ALA A 118 -15.42 -33.14 5.52
C ALA A 118 -14.41 -32.05 5.12
N ILE A 119 -13.15 -32.11 5.57
CA ILE A 119 -12.12 -31.17 5.14
C ILE A 119 -11.68 -31.58 3.72
N PRO A 120 -11.86 -30.71 2.71
CA PRO A 120 -11.45 -31.02 1.36
C PRO A 120 -9.94 -31.29 1.32
N LYS A 121 -9.55 -32.42 0.71
CA LYS A 121 -8.15 -32.73 0.40
C LYS A 121 -7.70 -31.75 -0.69
N LEU A 122 -6.97 -30.72 -0.29
CA LEU A 122 -6.39 -29.73 -1.19
C LEU A 122 -4.96 -30.16 -1.52
N ASP A 123 -4.61 -30.11 -2.80
CA ASP A 123 -3.21 -30.20 -3.20
C ASP A 123 -2.47 -28.93 -2.75
N ASN A 124 -1.14 -29.02 -2.66
CA ASN A 124 -0.31 -27.92 -2.17
C ASN A 124 -0.53 -26.62 -2.97
N ALA A 125 -0.77 -26.70 -4.27
CA ALA A 125 -0.91 -25.50 -5.11
C ALA A 125 -2.28 -24.83 -4.90
N SER A 126 -3.38 -25.60 -4.78
CA SER A 126 -4.67 -25.05 -4.37
C SER A 126 -4.64 -24.48 -2.96
N TYR A 127 -3.97 -25.16 -2.02
CA TYR A 127 -3.79 -24.64 -0.66
C TYR A 127 -3.09 -23.29 -0.65
N LEU A 128 -1.96 -23.16 -1.37
CA LEU A 128 -1.21 -21.90 -1.46
C LEU A 128 -2.01 -20.78 -2.13
N THR A 129 -2.81 -21.14 -3.15
CA THR A 129 -3.72 -20.21 -3.82
C THR A 129 -4.76 -19.67 -2.84
N ILE A 130 -5.43 -20.55 -2.08
CA ILE A 130 -6.43 -20.18 -1.08
C ILE A 130 -5.78 -19.36 0.04
N PHE A 131 -4.61 -19.77 0.52
CA PHE A 131 -3.83 -19.07 1.54
C PHE A 131 -3.54 -17.61 1.14
N GLY A 132 -3.01 -17.38 -0.06
CA GLY A 132 -2.76 -16.03 -0.55
C GLY A 132 -4.05 -15.22 -0.67
N GLN A 133 -5.14 -15.86 -1.11
CA GLN A 133 -6.45 -15.21 -1.23
C GLN A 133 -7.02 -14.81 0.14
N THR A 134 -6.87 -15.66 1.16
CA THR A 134 -7.26 -15.36 2.54
C THR A 134 -6.53 -14.11 3.03
N ILE A 135 -5.21 -14.04 2.83
CA ILE A 135 -4.41 -12.87 3.22
C ILE A 135 -4.95 -11.61 2.52
N LEU A 136 -5.19 -11.67 1.20
CA LEU A 136 -5.73 -10.53 0.46
C LEU A 136 -7.08 -10.03 1.03
N PHE A 137 -7.96 -10.93 1.45
CA PHE A 137 -9.22 -10.55 2.10
C PHE A 137 -9.05 -9.93 3.48
N ILE A 138 -7.99 -10.26 4.23
CA ILE A 138 -7.66 -9.56 5.48
C ILE A 138 -7.35 -8.08 5.20
N PHE A 139 -6.68 -7.77 4.08
CA PHE A 139 -6.22 -6.42 3.76
C PHE A 139 -7.17 -5.60 2.89
N LYS A 140 -8.02 -6.21 2.06
CA LYS A 140 -8.90 -5.47 1.15
C LYS A 140 -10.38 -5.63 1.50
N THR A 141 -11.11 -4.51 1.51
CA THR A 141 -12.56 -4.51 1.63
C THR A 141 -13.21 -4.98 0.32
N ALA A 142 -13.92 -6.11 0.39
CA ALA A 142 -14.79 -6.60 -0.68
C ALA A 142 -16.18 -5.97 -0.60
N THR A 143 -16.67 -5.47 -1.73
CA THR A 143 -18.04 -4.96 -1.90
C THR A 143 -18.75 -5.75 -2.98
N SER A 144 -20.08 -5.76 -3.00
CA SER A 144 -20.86 -6.43 -4.05
C SER A 144 -20.47 -5.97 -5.46
N GLN A 145 -20.12 -4.69 -5.61
CA GLN A 145 -19.71 -4.09 -6.88
C GLN A 145 -18.36 -4.59 -7.38
N ASN A 146 -17.41 -4.87 -6.49
CA ASN A 146 -16.03 -5.18 -6.87
C ASN A 146 -15.62 -6.64 -6.64
N PHE A 147 -16.44 -7.42 -5.91
CA PHE A 147 -16.05 -8.73 -5.42
C PHE A 147 -15.75 -9.70 -6.56
N ASN A 148 -16.66 -9.88 -7.52
CA ASN A 148 -16.47 -10.86 -8.59
C ASN A 148 -15.19 -10.58 -9.39
N TYR A 149 -15.04 -9.34 -9.87
CA TYR A 149 -13.84 -8.93 -10.62
C TYR A 149 -12.57 -9.09 -9.78
N TYR A 150 -12.56 -8.59 -8.54
CA TYR A 150 -11.39 -8.69 -7.68
C TYR A 150 -11.04 -10.14 -7.38
N ASN A 151 -12.04 -10.94 -7.03
CA ASN A 151 -11.88 -12.34 -6.65
C ASN A 151 -11.30 -13.16 -7.80
N THR A 152 -11.88 -13.05 -9.01
CA THR A 152 -11.39 -13.78 -10.20
C THR A 152 -9.98 -13.37 -10.58
N VAL A 153 -9.70 -12.07 -10.69
CA VAL A 153 -8.38 -11.57 -11.10
C VAL A 153 -7.30 -11.98 -10.09
N ARG A 154 -7.60 -11.89 -8.78
CA ARG A 154 -6.63 -12.26 -7.75
C ARG A 154 -6.44 -13.76 -7.65
N LEU A 155 -7.50 -14.55 -7.77
CA LEU A 155 -7.41 -16.00 -7.78
C LEU A 155 -6.52 -16.48 -8.94
N ASN A 156 -6.71 -15.94 -10.14
CA ASN A 156 -5.89 -16.31 -11.30
C ASN A 156 -4.41 -15.92 -11.14
N GLY A 157 -4.13 -14.72 -10.61
CA GLY A 157 -2.75 -14.34 -10.34
C GLY A 157 -2.08 -15.19 -9.25
N LEU A 158 -2.85 -15.59 -8.22
CA LEU A 158 -2.38 -16.50 -7.18
C LEU A 158 -2.15 -17.92 -7.69
N LYS A 159 -3.04 -18.43 -8.56
CA LYS A 159 -2.85 -19.70 -9.26
C LYS A 159 -1.53 -19.72 -10.02
N ALA A 160 -1.29 -18.69 -10.83
CA ALA A 160 -0.04 -18.57 -11.57
C ALA A 160 1.17 -18.52 -10.63
N ALA A 161 1.10 -17.74 -9.54
CA ALA A 161 2.18 -17.66 -8.55
C ALA A 161 2.42 -18.99 -7.80
N ALA A 162 1.38 -19.80 -7.59
CA ALA A 162 1.47 -21.13 -7.00
C ALA A 162 1.91 -22.21 -8.01
N GLY A 163 2.10 -21.87 -9.28
CA GLY A 163 2.44 -22.81 -10.34
C GLY A 163 1.29 -23.76 -10.70
N VAL A 164 0.05 -23.28 -10.59
CA VAL A 164 -1.16 -23.98 -11.07
C VAL A 164 -1.36 -23.62 -12.54
N ASP A 165 -1.63 -24.62 -13.37
CA ASP A 165 -1.94 -24.42 -14.78
C ASP A 165 -3.20 -23.53 -14.97
N ALA A 166 -3.22 -22.73 -16.04
CA ALA A 166 -4.32 -21.83 -16.31
C ALA A 166 -5.67 -22.57 -16.42
N SER A 167 -5.69 -23.76 -17.04
CA SER A 167 -6.88 -24.59 -17.23
C SER A 167 -7.37 -25.26 -15.94
N THR A 168 -6.49 -25.45 -14.96
CA THR A 168 -6.84 -26.16 -13.72
C THR A 168 -7.79 -25.33 -12.87
N THR A 169 -8.96 -25.86 -12.55
CA THR A 169 -9.93 -25.14 -11.71
C THR A 169 -9.56 -25.29 -10.23
N VAL A 170 -9.26 -24.18 -9.57
CA VAL A 170 -9.12 -24.14 -8.10
C VAL A 170 -10.45 -23.69 -7.52
N THR A 171 -11.10 -24.57 -6.75
CA THR A 171 -12.36 -24.24 -6.09
C THR A 171 -12.15 -23.12 -5.08
N ASN A 172 -12.80 -21.98 -5.31
CA ASN A 172 -12.71 -20.84 -4.41
C ASN A 172 -13.71 -21.01 -3.24
N PRO A 173 -13.23 -21.13 -1.99
CA PRO A 173 -14.12 -21.34 -0.85
C PRO A 173 -14.87 -20.06 -0.42
N TYR A 174 -14.50 -18.90 -0.97
CA TYR A 174 -15.03 -17.60 -0.57
C TYR A 174 -16.18 -17.15 -1.47
N ASN A 175 -17.31 -16.89 -0.83
CA ASN A 175 -18.31 -15.96 -1.33
C ASN A 175 -18.12 -14.58 -0.64
N LEU A 176 -18.89 -13.58 -1.07
CA LEU A 176 -18.79 -12.21 -0.53
C LEU A 176 -18.93 -12.18 1.00
N SER A 177 -19.92 -12.90 1.54
CA SER A 177 -20.19 -12.94 2.99
C SER A 177 -18.99 -13.51 3.77
N LYS A 178 -18.41 -14.61 3.31
CA LYS A 178 -17.22 -15.21 3.92
C LYS A 178 -16.01 -14.28 3.85
N ALA A 179 -15.78 -13.63 2.70
CA ALA A 179 -14.69 -12.68 2.54
C ALA A 179 -14.84 -11.47 3.50
N GLN A 180 -16.06 -10.95 3.63
CA GLN A 180 -16.37 -9.88 4.59
C GLN A 180 -16.19 -10.33 6.04
N CYS A 181 -16.58 -11.57 6.37
CA CYS A 181 -16.36 -12.16 7.68
C CYS A 181 -14.86 -12.25 8.02
N VAL A 182 -14.04 -12.79 7.11
CA VAL A 182 -12.56 -12.84 7.27
C VAL A 182 -12.00 -11.44 7.54
N ARG A 183 -12.41 -10.43 6.77
CA ARG A 183 -11.97 -9.05 7.01
C ARG A 183 -12.44 -8.50 8.35
N SER A 184 -13.69 -8.75 8.74
CA SER A 184 -14.23 -8.27 10.01
C SER A 184 -13.48 -8.85 11.20
N VAL A 185 -13.24 -10.16 11.20
CA VAL A 185 -12.61 -10.88 12.31
C VAL A 185 -11.11 -10.64 12.36
N LEU A 186 -10.40 -10.80 11.24
CA LEU A 186 -8.94 -10.75 11.20
C LEU A 186 -8.40 -9.39 10.72
N GLY A 187 -9.08 -8.77 9.76
CA GLY A 187 -8.66 -7.50 9.17
C GLY A 187 -8.85 -6.27 10.05
N SER A 188 -9.67 -6.36 11.12
CA SER A 188 -9.81 -5.29 12.11
C SER A 188 -8.60 -5.17 13.04
N SER A 189 -7.77 -6.21 13.16
CA SER A 189 -6.60 -6.20 14.02
C SER A 189 -5.36 -5.69 13.28
N LEU A 190 -4.88 -4.50 13.67
CA LEU A 190 -3.62 -3.95 13.17
C LEU A 190 -2.43 -4.85 13.52
N PHE A 191 -2.46 -5.52 14.67
CA PHE A 191 -1.43 -6.46 15.08
C PHE A 191 -1.32 -7.64 14.11
N VAL A 192 -2.45 -8.25 13.74
CA VAL A 192 -2.49 -9.36 12.78
C VAL A 192 -1.97 -8.91 11.42
N LYS A 193 -2.43 -7.76 10.91
CA LYS A 193 -1.94 -7.17 9.66
C LYS A 193 -0.43 -6.96 9.69
N LYS A 194 0.11 -6.36 10.74
CA LYS A 194 1.55 -6.11 10.90
C LYS A 194 2.37 -7.41 10.92
N LYS A 195 1.89 -8.45 11.61
CA LYS A 195 2.54 -9.76 11.64
C LYS A 195 2.53 -10.44 10.27
N LEU A 196 1.41 -10.37 9.55
CA LEU A 196 1.31 -10.90 8.19
C LEU A 196 2.23 -10.18 7.20
N ILE A 197 2.32 -8.84 7.25
CA ILE A 197 3.28 -8.11 6.39
C ILE A 197 4.71 -8.56 6.67
N ASN A 198 5.12 -8.63 7.94
CA ASN A 198 6.48 -9.08 8.30
C ASN A 198 6.78 -10.49 7.78
N MET A 199 5.84 -11.42 7.95
CA MET A 199 5.96 -12.78 7.44
C MET A 199 6.12 -12.80 5.92
N ILE A 200 5.21 -12.13 5.19
CA ILE A 200 5.24 -12.05 3.73
C ILE A 200 6.57 -11.48 3.22
N VAL A 201 7.03 -10.37 3.81
CA VAL A 201 8.29 -9.73 3.45
C VAL A 201 9.50 -10.61 3.77
N SER A 202 9.48 -11.35 4.87
CA SER A 202 10.56 -12.29 5.20
C SER A 202 10.64 -13.48 4.23
N MET A 203 9.49 -13.88 3.68
CA MET A 203 9.39 -15.06 2.82
C MET A 203 9.57 -14.74 1.34
N GLN A 204 9.38 -13.51 0.86
CA GLN A 204 9.34 -13.25 -0.59
C GLN A 204 10.66 -13.52 -1.37
N ASN A 205 11.78 -13.72 -0.67
CA ASN A 205 13.11 -13.92 -1.30
C ASN A 205 13.50 -15.39 -1.50
N GLY A 206 12.70 -16.35 -1.05
CA GLY A 206 12.97 -17.77 -1.29
C GLY A 206 12.58 -18.23 -2.70
N GLU A 207 12.96 -19.48 -3.01
CA GLU A 207 12.73 -20.14 -4.31
C GLU A 207 11.51 -21.06 -4.32
N GLU A 208 10.91 -21.34 -3.16
CA GLU A 208 9.73 -22.21 -3.06
C GLU A 208 8.47 -21.51 -3.59
N LYS A 209 7.47 -22.30 -3.98
CA LYS A 209 6.17 -21.81 -4.47
C LYS A 209 5.48 -20.85 -3.49
N ILE A 210 5.62 -21.09 -2.19
CA ILE A 210 5.06 -20.19 -1.17
C ILE A 210 5.72 -18.81 -1.21
N ASN A 211 7.02 -18.74 -1.51
CA ASN A 211 7.74 -17.47 -1.64
C ASN A 211 7.23 -16.69 -2.86
N ALA A 212 6.95 -17.36 -3.98
CA ALA A 212 6.34 -16.74 -5.16
C ALA A 212 4.93 -16.19 -4.88
N VAL A 213 4.11 -16.93 -4.13
CA VAL A 213 2.78 -16.46 -3.66
C VAL A 213 2.94 -15.27 -2.72
N CYS A 214 3.84 -15.34 -1.74
CA CYS A 214 4.13 -14.22 -0.84
C CYS A 214 4.59 -12.99 -1.61
N ARG A 215 5.45 -13.13 -2.62
CA ARG A 215 5.89 -12.03 -3.48
C ARG A 215 4.72 -11.41 -4.27
N TYR A 216 3.86 -12.24 -4.85
CA TYR A 216 2.66 -11.76 -5.54
C TYR A 216 1.73 -10.99 -4.60
N VAL A 217 1.47 -11.52 -3.41
CA VAL A 217 0.68 -10.86 -2.37
C VAL A 217 1.35 -9.56 -1.91
N ALA A 218 2.67 -9.57 -1.68
CA ALA A 218 3.47 -8.41 -1.29
C ALA A 218 3.24 -7.26 -2.27
N THR A 219 3.39 -7.52 -3.58
CA THR A 219 3.16 -6.55 -4.67
C THR A 219 1.76 -5.95 -4.64
N ILE A 220 0.72 -6.74 -4.33
CA ILE A 220 -0.65 -6.23 -4.23
C ILE A 220 -0.83 -5.32 -3.03
N LEU A 221 -0.15 -5.63 -1.92
CA LEU A 221 -0.26 -4.90 -0.67
C LEU A 221 0.59 -3.63 -0.64
N GLU A 222 1.54 -3.47 -1.57
CA GLU A 222 2.32 -2.25 -1.71
C GLU A 222 1.41 -1.04 -1.92
N TYR A 223 1.59 -0.05 -1.04
CA TYR A 223 0.83 1.19 -0.99
C TYR A 223 -0.70 1.00 -0.88
N ASN A 224 -1.16 -0.20 -0.48
CA ASN A 224 -2.58 -0.45 -0.26
C ASN A 224 -3.10 0.47 0.86
N GLU A 225 -4.31 1.00 0.69
CA GLU A 225 -4.90 2.04 1.55
C GLU A 225 -4.14 3.39 1.56
N MET A 226 -3.19 3.62 0.65
CA MET A 226 -2.45 4.89 0.46
C MET A 226 -2.71 5.53 -0.92
N SER A 227 -3.79 5.15 -1.59
CA SER A 227 -4.06 5.54 -2.99
C SER A 227 -4.10 7.04 -3.22
N ALA A 228 -4.64 7.83 -2.29
CA ALA A 228 -4.69 9.28 -2.41
C ALA A 228 -3.28 9.90 -2.49
N ILE A 229 -2.36 9.44 -1.64
CA ILE A 229 -0.96 9.91 -1.66
C ILE A 229 -0.28 9.47 -2.94
N MET A 230 -0.43 8.20 -3.33
CA MET A 230 0.24 7.69 -4.53
C MET A 230 -0.22 8.41 -5.79
N VAL A 231 -1.53 8.64 -5.94
CA VAL A 231 -2.08 9.40 -7.07
C VAL A 231 -1.55 10.84 -7.06
N THR A 232 -1.58 11.53 -5.93
CA THR A 232 -1.04 12.89 -5.81
C THR A 232 0.47 12.94 -6.10
N TYR A 233 1.22 11.95 -5.61
CA TYR A 233 2.66 11.86 -5.82
C TYR A 233 2.98 11.66 -7.31
N GLU A 234 2.40 10.65 -7.94
CA GLU A 234 2.64 10.31 -9.35
C GLU A 234 2.26 11.45 -10.30
N THR A 235 1.10 12.08 -10.06
CA THR A 235 0.54 13.05 -11.00
C THR A 235 1.01 14.48 -10.76
N LEU A 236 1.26 14.88 -9.51
CA LEU A 236 1.62 16.26 -9.17
C LEU A 236 3.07 16.41 -8.73
N VAL A 237 3.55 15.54 -7.83
CA VAL A 237 4.90 15.68 -7.26
C VAL A 237 5.97 15.28 -8.26
N ARG A 238 5.85 14.08 -8.84
CA ARG A 238 6.82 13.54 -9.81
C ARG A 238 6.91 14.40 -11.08
N THR A 239 5.78 14.96 -11.52
CA THR A 239 5.70 15.85 -12.69
C THR A 239 6.11 17.30 -12.40
N LYS A 240 6.45 17.63 -11.14
CA LYS A 240 6.74 19.00 -10.68
C LYS A 240 5.64 19.98 -11.06
N SER A 241 4.38 19.56 -10.92
CA SER A 241 3.20 20.32 -11.31
C SER A 241 3.17 21.72 -10.67
N VAL A 242 2.81 22.74 -11.47
CA VAL A 242 2.59 24.12 -11.01
C VAL A 242 1.48 24.23 -9.97
N VAL A 243 0.57 23.24 -9.91
CA VAL A 243 -0.49 23.15 -8.90
C VAL A 243 0.07 23.17 -7.48
N LEU A 244 1.24 22.58 -7.26
CA LEU A 244 1.88 22.52 -5.94
C LEU A 244 2.34 23.89 -5.43
N THR A 245 2.34 24.92 -6.30
CA THR A 245 2.66 26.30 -5.96
C THR A 245 1.43 27.20 -5.77
N ASP A 246 0.21 26.67 -5.99
CA ASP A 246 -1.02 27.44 -5.82
C ASP A 246 -1.19 27.79 -4.33
N PRO A 247 -1.32 29.08 -3.97
CA PRO A 247 -1.39 29.51 -2.58
C PRO A 247 -2.62 28.97 -1.84
N ARG A 248 -3.71 28.67 -2.55
CA ARG A 248 -4.94 28.12 -1.96
C ARG A 248 -4.73 26.70 -1.41
N LEU A 249 -3.74 25.98 -1.92
CA LEU A 249 -3.40 24.62 -1.51
C LEU A 249 -2.36 24.55 -0.40
N LEU A 250 -1.86 25.68 0.12
CA LEU A 250 -0.77 25.69 1.10
C LEU A 250 -1.04 24.78 2.33
N PRO A 251 -2.24 24.76 2.94
CA PRO A 251 -2.51 23.87 4.07
C PRO A 251 -2.44 22.38 3.69
N GLU A 252 -3.04 22.00 2.56
CA GLU A 252 -3.00 20.62 2.06
C GLU A 252 -1.58 20.19 1.67
N MET A 253 -0.81 21.10 1.07
CA MET A 253 0.59 20.90 0.72
C MET A 253 1.46 20.64 1.95
N MET A 254 1.20 21.35 3.05
CA MET A 254 1.89 21.09 4.33
C MET A 254 1.54 19.71 4.89
N ASN A 255 0.27 19.32 4.84
CA ASN A 255 -0.17 17.99 5.27
C ASN A 255 0.45 16.88 4.40
N LEU A 256 0.52 17.07 3.09
CA LEU A 256 1.16 16.14 2.17
C LEU A 256 2.65 16.01 2.46
N CYS A 257 3.36 17.12 2.67
CA CYS A 257 4.79 17.09 3.01
C CYS A 257 5.05 16.33 4.32
N GLU A 258 4.23 16.55 5.36
CA GLU A 258 4.31 15.81 6.62
C GLU A 258 4.11 14.31 6.39
N ALA A 259 3.07 13.91 5.63
CA ALA A 259 2.80 12.51 5.34
C ALA A 259 3.93 11.84 4.55
N LEU A 260 4.45 12.52 3.51
CA LEU A 260 5.57 12.02 2.71
C LEU A 260 6.85 11.87 3.54
N GLU A 261 7.13 12.82 4.44
CA GLU A 261 8.29 12.74 5.33
C GLU A 261 8.21 11.53 6.26
N LEU A 262 7.04 11.26 6.86
CA LEU A 262 6.83 10.08 7.70
C LEU A 262 7.03 8.78 6.91
N ILE A 263 6.48 8.70 5.68
CA ILE A 263 6.66 7.53 4.81
C ILE A 263 8.14 7.31 4.49
N CYS A 264 8.88 8.38 4.19
CA CYS A 264 10.31 8.31 3.87
C CYS A 264 11.20 7.96 5.06
N GLN A 265 10.71 8.11 6.29
CA GLN A 265 11.43 7.76 7.52
C GLN A 265 11.16 6.32 7.97
N SER A 266 10.20 5.63 7.35
CA SER A 266 9.88 4.23 7.65
C SER A 266 10.85 3.27 6.99
N ASP A 267 11.15 2.17 7.68
CA ASP A 267 11.94 1.06 7.14
C ASP A 267 11.22 0.33 5.99
N MET A 268 9.88 0.40 5.98
CA MET A 268 9.03 -0.19 4.93
C MET A 268 8.02 0.85 4.42
N PRO A 269 8.45 1.81 3.56
CA PRO A 269 7.59 2.86 3.02
C PRO A 269 6.36 2.33 2.29
N GLN A 270 6.50 1.24 1.53
CA GLN A 270 5.43 0.63 0.75
C GLN A 270 4.34 -0.03 1.63
N TYR A 271 4.61 -0.34 2.90
CA TYR A 271 3.63 -0.89 3.83
C TYR A 271 3.28 0.07 4.97
N PHE A 272 3.60 1.37 4.81
CA PHE A 272 3.52 2.36 5.88
C PHE A 272 2.18 2.34 6.63
N LYS A 273 1.05 2.23 5.90
CA LYS A 273 -0.29 2.23 6.50
C LYS A 273 -0.49 1.15 7.57
N TYR A 274 0.17 0.00 7.45
CA TYR A 274 0.06 -1.13 8.39
C TYR A 274 1.16 -1.14 9.44
N MET A 275 2.33 -0.58 9.11
CA MET A 275 3.51 -0.67 9.97
C MET A 275 3.62 0.48 10.97
N ALA A 276 3.13 1.66 10.57
CA ALA A 276 3.20 2.88 11.36
C ALA A 276 2.22 2.87 12.55
N PRO A 277 2.53 3.60 13.63
CA PRO A 277 1.56 3.87 14.69
C PRO A 277 0.27 4.50 14.14
N PRO A 278 -0.91 4.22 14.73
CA PRO A 278 -2.19 4.75 14.24
C PRO A 278 -2.22 6.28 14.08
N GLU A 279 -1.57 7.00 14.99
CA GLU A 279 -1.46 8.46 14.95
C GLU A 279 -0.73 8.98 13.71
N GLN A 280 0.31 8.27 13.27
CA GLN A 280 1.06 8.59 12.05
C GLN A 280 0.31 8.10 10.81
N ALA A 281 -0.30 6.91 10.86
CA ALA A 281 -1.12 6.37 9.78
C ALA A 281 -2.33 7.27 9.46
N ALA A 282 -2.90 7.96 10.45
CA ALA A 282 -3.98 8.93 10.29
C ALA A 282 -3.54 10.18 9.50
N LYS A 283 -2.23 10.44 9.38
CA LYS A 283 -1.70 11.57 8.60
C LYS A 283 -1.84 11.35 7.09
N LEU A 284 -2.11 10.12 6.65
CA LEU A 284 -2.30 9.73 5.26
C LEU A 284 -3.77 9.82 4.82
N GLU A 285 -4.67 10.13 5.73
CA GLU A 285 -6.10 10.20 5.42
C GLU A 285 -6.39 11.24 4.34
N ARG A 286 -7.22 10.85 3.38
CA ARG A 286 -7.56 11.65 2.21
C ARG A 286 -8.14 13.02 2.58
N ASN A 287 -8.85 13.10 3.71
CA ASN A 287 -9.46 14.32 4.21
C ASN A 287 -8.43 15.42 4.58
N ARG A 288 -7.14 15.10 4.67
CA ARG A 288 -6.08 16.08 4.95
C ARG A 288 -5.59 16.81 3.71
N PHE A 289 -5.82 16.26 2.53
CA PHE A 289 -5.47 16.86 1.23
C PHE A 289 -6.51 16.52 0.16
N PRO A 290 -7.81 16.82 0.40
CA PRO A 290 -8.90 16.40 -0.46
C PRO A 290 -8.84 17.02 -1.85
N THR A 291 -8.46 18.29 -1.97
CA THR A 291 -8.36 18.97 -3.26
C THR A 291 -7.18 18.44 -4.07
N LEU A 292 -6.01 18.23 -3.46
CA LEU A 292 -4.85 17.64 -4.15
C LEU A 292 -5.13 16.21 -4.63
N ALA A 293 -5.79 15.39 -3.80
CA ALA A 293 -6.17 14.04 -4.19
C ALA A 293 -7.18 14.05 -5.35
N ALA A 294 -8.19 14.93 -5.30
CA ALA A 294 -9.17 15.11 -6.37
C ALA A 294 -8.53 15.58 -7.68
N THR A 295 -7.64 16.58 -7.64
CA THR A 295 -6.91 17.05 -8.82
C THR A 295 -6.03 15.95 -9.41
N GLY A 296 -5.31 15.20 -8.57
CA GLY A 296 -4.49 14.08 -9.04
C GLY A 296 -5.32 12.98 -9.71
N GLU A 297 -6.50 12.65 -9.16
CA GLU A 297 -7.41 11.67 -9.78
C GLU A 297 -7.96 12.14 -11.12
N LEU A 298 -8.33 13.42 -11.24
CA LEU A 298 -8.75 14.02 -12.51
C LEU A 298 -7.67 13.89 -13.59
N LEU A 299 -6.41 14.18 -13.22
CA LEU A 299 -5.29 14.05 -14.14
C LEU A 299 -5.00 12.59 -14.50
N LYS A 300 -5.04 11.67 -13.51
CA LYS A 300 -4.79 10.24 -13.75
C LYS A 300 -5.83 9.61 -14.68
N ARG A 301 -7.09 10.06 -14.61
CA ARG A 301 -8.16 9.64 -15.53
C ARG A 301 -7.84 10.00 -16.98
N ASP A 302 -7.23 11.15 -17.22
CA ASP A 302 -6.90 11.59 -18.58
C ASP A 302 -5.76 10.76 -19.21
N PHE A 303 -4.82 10.29 -18.38
CA PHE A 303 -3.74 9.40 -18.84
C PHE A 303 -4.27 7.98 -19.12
N ASN A 304 -5.24 7.52 -18.32
CA ASN A 304 -5.81 6.19 -18.41
C ASN A 304 -7.15 6.19 -19.16
N LYS A 305 -7.19 6.72 -20.38
CA LYS A 305 -8.39 6.67 -21.24
C LYS A 305 -8.86 5.25 -21.56
N HIS A 306 -8.06 4.23 -21.27
CA HIS A 306 -8.46 2.83 -21.35
C HIS A 306 -9.35 2.43 -20.16
N ALA A 307 -10.47 1.75 -20.46
CA ALA A 307 -11.68 1.59 -19.65
C ALA A 307 -11.56 1.15 -18.17
N SER A 308 -10.40 0.64 -17.73
CA SER A 308 -10.22 0.03 -16.40
C SER A 308 -10.42 1.01 -15.22
N PHE A 309 -10.16 2.31 -15.40
CA PHE A 309 -10.21 3.26 -14.27
C PHE A 309 -11.65 3.61 -13.82
N LYS A 310 -12.66 3.47 -14.68
CA LYS A 310 -14.07 3.79 -14.36
C LYS A 310 -14.62 2.90 -13.23
N ASN A 311 -14.13 1.67 -13.11
CA ASN A 311 -14.64 0.69 -12.15
C ASN A 311 -14.16 0.94 -10.70
N PHE A 312 -13.07 1.69 -10.49
CA PHE A 312 -12.46 1.87 -9.17
C PHE A 312 -12.81 3.19 -8.49
N VAL A 313 -13.16 4.21 -9.28
CA VAL A 313 -13.53 5.52 -8.76
C VAL A 313 -14.91 5.81 -9.30
N GLY A 314 -15.95 5.47 -8.52
CA GLY A 314 -17.33 5.81 -8.83
C GLY A 314 -17.49 7.29 -9.20
N GLU A 315 -18.64 7.67 -9.76
CA GLU A 315 -18.94 9.03 -10.19
C GLU A 315 -18.91 10.02 -9.02
N ARG A 316 -17.70 10.43 -8.63
CA ARG A 316 -17.47 11.46 -7.64
C ARG A 316 -17.58 12.81 -8.32
N LYS A 317 -18.43 13.66 -7.78
CA LYS A 317 -18.44 15.09 -8.10
C LYS A 317 -17.16 15.69 -7.55
N PHE A 318 -16.31 16.19 -8.43
CA PHE A 318 -15.10 16.91 -8.01
C PHE A 318 -15.46 18.35 -7.67
N SER A 319 -14.73 18.94 -6.73
CA SER A 319 -14.87 20.37 -6.44
C SER A 319 -14.42 21.19 -7.65
N LYS A 320 -15.11 22.30 -7.94
CA LYS A 320 -14.72 23.26 -8.99
C LYS A 320 -13.24 23.67 -8.91
N LEU A 321 -12.73 23.89 -7.69
CA LEU A 321 -11.32 24.19 -7.47
C LEU A 321 -10.38 23.08 -7.99
N ALA A 322 -10.71 21.80 -7.75
CA ALA A 322 -9.89 20.69 -8.22
C ALA A 322 -9.84 20.61 -9.76
N GLU A 323 -10.95 20.93 -10.43
CA GLU A 323 -11.04 21.01 -11.90
C GLU A 323 -10.23 22.19 -12.46
N GLU A 324 -10.35 23.37 -11.86
CA GLU A 324 -9.53 24.55 -12.20
C GLU A 324 -8.03 24.23 -12.10
N LEU A 325 -7.61 23.56 -11.02
CA LEU A 325 -6.22 23.16 -10.82
C LEU A 325 -5.76 22.09 -11.81
N ALA A 326 -6.62 21.13 -12.15
CA ALA A 326 -6.32 20.15 -13.20
C ALA A 326 -6.11 20.84 -14.56
N GLN A 327 -6.98 21.81 -14.91
CA GLN A 327 -6.80 22.62 -16.12
C GLN A 327 -5.50 23.44 -16.08
N LEU A 328 -5.16 24.02 -14.93
CA LEU A 328 -3.90 24.74 -14.74
C LEU A 328 -2.69 23.82 -15.02
N HIS A 329 -2.69 22.60 -14.48
CA HIS A 329 -1.65 21.61 -14.78
C HIS A 329 -1.56 21.32 -16.29
N ARG A 330 -2.70 20.99 -16.93
CA ARG A 330 -2.74 20.69 -18.37
C ARG A 330 -2.18 21.82 -19.23
N ARG A 331 -2.58 23.07 -18.95
CA ARG A 331 -2.06 24.25 -19.66
C ARG A 331 -0.55 24.41 -19.45
N SER A 332 -0.06 24.17 -18.24
CA SER A 332 1.38 24.23 -17.96
C SER A 332 2.15 23.15 -18.70
N VAL A 333 1.64 21.92 -18.75
CA VAL A 333 2.28 20.84 -19.51
C VAL A 333 2.31 21.20 -20.99
N ALA A 334 1.17 21.57 -21.59
CA ALA A 334 1.06 21.92 -23.01
C ALA A 334 2.01 23.07 -23.42
N ARG A 335 2.24 24.06 -22.55
CA ARG A 335 3.19 25.16 -22.78
C ARG A 335 4.65 24.73 -22.70
N ASN A 336 4.97 23.68 -21.96
CA ASN A 336 6.33 23.17 -21.79
C ASN A 336 6.68 22.07 -22.80
N THR A 337 5.69 21.45 -23.44
CA THR A 337 5.87 20.47 -24.53
C THR A 337 6.37 21.00 -25.90
N PRO A 338 6.31 22.29 -26.31
CA PRO A 338 6.50 22.66 -27.72
C PRO A 338 7.95 22.72 -28.26
N ALA A 339 8.92 22.00 -27.68
CA ALA A 339 10.27 21.95 -28.26
C ALA A 339 11.00 20.60 -28.12
N THR A 340 10.55 19.70 -27.24
CA THR A 340 11.29 18.44 -26.99
C THR A 340 10.76 17.26 -27.81
N LEU A 341 9.50 17.31 -28.25
CA LEU A 341 8.97 16.27 -29.13
C LEU A 341 9.53 16.36 -30.56
N ASP A 342 9.82 17.57 -31.06
CA ASP A 342 10.36 17.75 -32.42
C ASP A 342 11.86 17.34 -32.54
N VAL A 343 12.55 17.18 -31.40
CA VAL A 343 13.92 16.63 -31.33
C VAL A 343 13.91 15.10 -31.23
N LEU A 344 12.88 14.51 -30.59
CA LEU A 344 12.75 13.06 -30.44
C LEU A 344 12.03 12.38 -31.61
N THR A 345 11.21 13.09 -32.39
CA THR A 345 10.57 12.54 -33.61
C THR A 345 11.42 12.68 -34.88
N LYS A 346 12.52 13.46 -34.85
CA LYS A 346 13.44 13.64 -35.99
C LYS A 346 14.74 12.83 -35.90
N GLN A 347 14.92 12.01 -34.86
CA GLN A 347 15.98 11.00 -34.87
C GLN A 347 15.53 9.81 -35.72
N PRO A 348 16.20 9.49 -36.84
CA PRO A 348 15.89 8.29 -37.60
C PRO A 348 16.21 7.07 -36.73
N CYS A 349 15.16 6.33 -36.36
CA CYS A 349 15.32 5.03 -35.74
C CYS A 349 16.05 4.12 -36.74
N HIS A 350 17.30 3.77 -36.44
CA HIS A 350 17.96 2.66 -37.13
C HIS A 350 17.16 1.37 -36.86
N PRO A 351 16.91 0.54 -37.89
CA PRO A 351 16.17 -0.69 -37.71
C PRO A 351 17.01 -1.67 -36.91
N VAL A 352 16.53 -2.03 -35.71
CA VAL A 352 16.98 -3.24 -35.03
C VAL A 352 16.03 -4.34 -35.49
N GLY A 353 16.59 -5.32 -36.21
CA GLY A 353 15.88 -6.47 -36.75
C GLY A 353 15.33 -7.43 -35.67
N PRO A 354 14.54 -8.42 -36.09
CA PRO A 354 13.50 -9.04 -35.28
C PRO A 354 14.02 -10.20 -34.42
N THR A 355 13.38 -10.41 -33.27
CA THR A 355 13.33 -11.74 -32.63
C THR A 355 11.87 -12.18 -32.60
N ILE A 356 11.62 -13.21 -33.41
CA ILE A 356 10.38 -13.96 -33.62
C ILE A 356 10.14 -14.87 -32.42
N ILE A 357 8.94 -14.83 -31.82
CA ILE A 357 8.01 -15.92 -31.39
C ILE A 357 6.69 -15.16 -31.06
N GLY A 358 5.61 -15.12 -31.88
CA GLY A 358 4.68 -16.19 -32.26
C GLY A 358 3.74 -16.51 -31.06
N ASP A 359 2.42 -16.40 -31.05
CA ASP A 359 1.40 -16.17 -32.06
C ASP A 359 0.15 -15.54 -31.40
N ASP A 360 -0.70 -15.01 -32.27
CA ASP A 360 -2.02 -14.43 -32.07
C ASP A 360 -3.02 -15.35 -31.34
N GLU A 361 -3.96 -14.76 -30.59
CA GLU A 361 -5.31 -15.35 -30.48
C GLU A 361 -6.35 -14.29 -30.08
N ASP A 362 -7.23 -14.03 -31.04
CA ASP A 362 -8.48 -13.27 -30.96
C ASP A 362 -9.41 -13.79 -29.86
N TRP A 363 -10.05 -12.88 -29.14
CA TRP A 363 -11.22 -13.18 -28.31
C TRP A 363 -12.31 -12.15 -28.61
N ASP A 364 -12.83 -12.21 -29.84
CA ASP A 364 -14.21 -11.82 -30.14
C ASP A 364 -15.08 -13.10 -30.12
N ASP A 365 -16.27 -12.96 -29.54
CA ASP A 365 -17.36 -13.94 -29.42
C ASP A 365 -17.19 -15.15 -28.47
N VAL A 366 -17.95 -15.13 -27.36
CA VAL A 366 -18.99 -16.11 -26.99
C VAL A 366 -19.47 -15.87 -25.54
N CYS A 367 -20.80 -15.76 -25.41
CA CYS A 367 -21.67 -15.64 -24.22
C CYS A 367 -21.89 -14.26 -23.60
#